data_AF-A0A9E5YCS2-F1
#
_entry.id   AF-A0A9E5YCS2-F1
#
_cell.length_a   1.000
_cell.length_b   1.000
_cell.length_c   1.000
_cell.angle_alpha   90.00
_cell.angle_beta   90.00
_cell.angle_gamma   90.00
#
_symmetry.space_group_name_H-M   'P 1'
#
loop_
_entity.id
_entity.type
_entity.pdbx_description
1 polymer ?
#
loop_
_entity_poly.entity_id
_entity_poly.type
_entity_poly.pdbx_seq_one_letter_code
_entity_poly.pdbx_strand_id
1 'polypeptide(L)'
;MKRITSSYFERGGNKALKSLTFELLEKVPYQIWQENNGIMLDIQSPIETSIFYIGGEETSARGETSGVIIERLEAMDMALTEITESQSPSETPKTEIKEEVLEEINKAEEEVVSPKVSPFPLAEPTRRRKGIVNIVYWFIGLALISGLGCLAWRRRRLNTDQRLKKLELELQEKNKRLEQEKTIRKAVEKASLQKEKEYEQLRNSFESTKATLIEKGLIRRELSPEEKEKPWIPEESKERRFSPRVPLTRDFIRTIIARIESPNIAQSIKSFTRDISSEGLCFETTKEFGEKESINLRLFFYGDPVPSIKIQAHTVWKKAVGPINYYGVYFDSIDEKDKLELNSYMESKIE
;
A
#
# COMPACT_ATOMS: atom_id res chain seq x y z
N MET A 1 -9.81 -10.94 6.10
CA MET A 1 -8.78 -11.78 5.49
C MET A 1 -9.16 -12.11 4.04
N LYS A 2 -8.35 -11.69 3.07
CA LYS A 2 -8.53 -12.00 1.64
C LYS A 2 -7.23 -12.59 1.11
N ARG A 3 -7.29 -13.82 0.58
CA ARG A 3 -6.15 -14.47 -0.05
C ARG A 3 -6.10 -14.06 -1.53
N ILE A 4 -4.93 -13.64 -2.00
CA ILE A 4 -4.70 -13.25 -3.39
C ILE A 4 -3.57 -14.10 -3.94
N THR A 5 -3.83 -14.78 -5.05
CA THR A 5 -2.82 -15.57 -5.76
C THR A 5 -2.62 -14.96 -7.14
N SER A 6 -1.40 -14.58 -7.45
CA SER A 6 -1.00 -14.14 -8.79
C SER A 6 -0.03 -15.15 -9.37
N SER A 7 -0.19 -15.48 -10.64
CA SER A 7 0.66 -16.44 -11.35
C SER A 7 1.33 -15.75 -12.53
N TYR A 8 2.61 -16.06 -12.75
CA TYR A 8 3.38 -15.49 -13.86
C TYR A 8 4.23 -16.55 -14.54
N PHE A 9 4.58 -16.26 -15.80
CA PHE A 9 5.42 -17.10 -16.62
C PHE A 9 6.81 -16.46 -16.74
N GLU A 10 7.84 -17.24 -16.42
CA GLU A 10 9.22 -16.83 -16.59
C GLU A 10 9.59 -16.84 -18.09
N ARG A 11 10.17 -15.75 -18.58
CA ARG A 11 10.49 -15.60 -20.01
C ARG A 11 11.85 -16.23 -20.31
N GLY A 12 11.84 -17.49 -20.74
CA GLY A 12 13.03 -18.19 -21.26
C GLY A 12 12.92 -19.70 -21.15
N GLY A 13 12.69 -20.38 -22.28
CA GLY A 13 12.90 -21.83 -22.47
C GLY A 13 11.94 -22.79 -21.76
N ASN A 14 11.77 -22.66 -20.45
CA ASN A 14 11.00 -23.59 -19.62
C ASN A 14 9.86 -22.85 -18.91
N LYS A 15 8.63 -23.13 -19.36
CA LYS A 15 7.38 -22.55 -18.82
C LYS A 15 7.05 -23.13 -17.44
N ALA A 16 7.84 -22.82 -16.42
CA ALA A 16 7.42 -23.07 -15.04
C ALA A 16 6.43 -21.97 -14.64
N LEU A 17 5.18 -22.35 -14.37
CA LEU A 17 4.19 -21.46 -13.78
C LEU A 17 4.61 -21.21 -12.33
N LYS A 18 5.07 -19.99 -12.02
CA LYS A 18 5.36 -19.57 -10.66
C LYS A 18 4.16 -18.83 -10.11
N SER A 19 3.70 -19.20 -8.92
CA SER A 19 2.56 -18.57 -8.23
C SER A 19 3.02 -17.93 -6.93
N LEU A 20 2.64 -16.67 -6.72
CA LEU A 20 2.87 -15.94 -5.48
C LEU A 20 1.51 -15.70 -4.82
N THR A 21 1.39 -16.13 -3.56
CA THR A 21 0.15 -15.97 -2.79
C THR A 21 0.42 -15.07 -1.59
N PHE A 22 -0.43 -14.06 -1.43
CA PHE A 22 -0.41 -13.15 -0.30
C PHE A 22 -1.73 -13.22 0.45
N GLU A 23 -1.69 -13.03 1.76
CA GLU A 23 -2.88 -12.91 2.60
C GLU A 23 -2.99 -11.50 3.13
N LEU A 24 -4.01 -10.77 2.66
CA LEU A 24 -4.35 -9.47 3.22
C LEU A 24 -5.16 -9.68 4.50
N LEU A 25 -4.59 -9.23 5.62
CA LEU A 25 -5.26 -9.24 6.91
C LEU A 25 -6.47 -8.29 6.92
N GLU A 26 -6.34 -7.14 6.25
CA GLU A 26 -7.35 -6.08 6.17
C GLU A 26 -7.86 -5.85 4.73
N LYS A 27 -9.06 -5.28 4.59
CA LYS A 27 -9.63 -4.93 3.28
C LYS A 27 -9.06 -3.59 2.79
N VAL A 28 -7.83 -3.63 2.29
CA VAL A 28 -7.15 -2.46 1.70
C VAL A 28 -7.31 -2.49 0.17
N PRO A 29 -7.53 -1.35 -0.53
CA PRO A 29 -7.45 -1.31 -1.98
C PRO A 29 -6.05 -1.70 -2.45
N TYR A 30 -5.96 -2.50 -3.52
CA TYR A 30 -4.68 -2.95 -4.05
C TYR A 30 -4.72 -3.08 -5.57
N GLN A 31 -3.57 -2.98 -6.21
CA GLN A 31 -3.36 -3.28 -7.62
C GLN A 31 -2.22 -4.28 -7.78
N ILE A 32 -2.38 -5.22 -8.73
CA ILE A 32 -1.36 -6.21 -9.06
C ILE A 32 -1.17 -6.18 -10.58
N TRP A 33 0.07 -6.09 -11.02
CA TRP A 33 0.44 -6.22 -12.42
C TRP A 33 1.79 -6.94 -12.55
N GLN A 34 2.18 -7.23 -13.79
CA GLN A 34 3.46 -7.86 -14.11
C GLN A 34 4.34 -6.88 -14.86
N GLU A 35 5.60 -6.75 -14.45
CA GLU A 35 6.58 -5.90 -15.12
C GLU A 35 7.96 -6.56 -15.03
N ASN A 36 8.67 -6.65 -16.16
CA ASN A 36 10.06 -7.14 -16.25
C ASN A 36 10.35 -8.44 -15.43
N ASN A 37 9.54 -9.49 -15.63
CA ASN A 37 9.62 -10.79 -14.93
C ASN A 37 9.30 -10.76 -13.42
N GLY A 38 8.78 -9.66 -12.88
CA GLY A 38 8.32 -9.54 -11.50
C GLY A 38 6.80 -9.41 -11.39
N ILE A 39 6.25 -9.79 -10.23
CA ILE A 39 4.89 -9.43 -9.82
C ILE A 39 4.99 -8.15 -8.99
N MET A 40 4.33 -7.09 -9.44
CA MET A 40 4.21 -5.85 -8.68
C MET A 40 2.92 -5.89 -7.87
N LEU A 41 3.02 -5.56 -6.59
CA LEU A 41 1.88 -5.41 -5.68
C LEU A 41 1.92 -4.00 -5.10
N ASP A 42 0.93 -3.20 -5.45
CA ASP A 42 0.68 -1.89 -4.86
C ASP A 42 -0.47 -2.01 -3.86
N ILE A 43 -0.20 -1.66 -2.60
CA ILE A 43 -1.21 -1.63 -1.53
C ILE A 43 -1.46 -0.16 -1.22
N GLN A 44 -2.62 0.34 -1.63
CA GLN A 44 -3.04 1.72 -1.35
C GLN A 44 -3.57 1.79 0.08
N SER A 45 -2.67 1.74 1.06
CA SER A 45 -3.03 2.02 2.44
C SER A 45 -3.01 3.54 2.67
N PRO A 46 -4.05 4.16 3.24
CA PRO A 46 -3.82 5.37 4.00
C PRO A 46 -2.83 5.01 5.11
N ILE A 47 -1.66 5.65 5.13
CA ILE A 47 -0.60 5.35 6.08
C ILE A 47 -1.04 5.86 7.46
N GLU A 48 -1.79 5.05 8.19
CA GLU A 48 -1.60 4.96 9.63
C GLU A 48 -0.60 3.82 9.84
N THR A 49 0.61 4.19 10.25
CA THR A 49 1.70 3.30 10.60
C THR A 49 1.22 2.15 11.49
N SER A 50 0.97 0.99 10.89
CA SER A 50 0.87 -0.28 11.61
C SER A 50 2.21 -1.01 11.49
N ILE A 51 2.81 -1.15 12.66
CA ILE A 51 4.08 -1.80 12.94
C ILE A 51 4.01 -3.24 12.47
N PHE A 52 4.87 -3.62 11.51
CA PHE A 52 5.12 -5.02 11.20
C PHE A 52 5.92 -5.64 12.36
N TYR A 53 5.24 -6.46 13.17
CA TYR A 53 5.87 -7.34 14.17
C TYR A 53 6.42 -8.59 13.48
N ILE A 54 7.74 -8.76 13.52
CA ILE A 54 8.38 -10.07 13.40
C ILE A 54 9.46 -10.16 14.49
N GLY A 55 9.25 -11.06 15.46
CA GLY A 55 10.30 -11.58 16.35
C GLY A 55 10.81 -10.61 17.42
N GLY A 56 10.67 -10.97 18.69
CA GLY A 56 10.99 -10.09 19.81
C GLY A 56 12.48 -9.75 19.95
N GLU A 57 12.77 -8.48 20.15
CA GLU A 57 13.23 -7.92 21.42
C GLU A 57 12.98 -6.40 21.37
N GLU A 58 12.56 -5.84 22.50
CA GLU A 58 12.25 -4.42 22.62
C GLU A 58 13.53 -3.58 22.52
N THR A 59 13.68 -2.82 21.44
CA THR A 59 14.43 -1.56 21.51
C THR A 59 13.57 -0.41 21.05
N SER A 60 13.17 0.35 22.06
CA SER A 60 12.51 1.64 22.06
C SER A 60 12.93 2.57 20.93
N ALA A 61 11.93 3.23 20.34
CA ALA A 61 12.02 4.22 19.30
C ALA A 61 13.04 5.33 19.62
N ARG A 62 14.13 5.36 18.84
CA ARG A 62 14.93 6.56 18.61
C ARG A 62 15.31 6.54 17.13
N GLY A 63 14.94 7.60 16.41
CA GLY A 63 14.90 7.68 14.95
C GLY A 63 16.02 6.89 14.26
N GLU A 64 15.61 5.92 13.44
CA GLU A 64 16.52 5.10 12.65
C GLU A 64 17.36 6.00 11.75
N THR A 65 18.67 5.96 11.94
CA THR A 65 19.62 6.70 11.12
C THR A 65 19.78 6.01 9.76
N SER A 66 20.08 6.80 8.72
CA SER A 66 20.16 6.36 7.32
C SER A 66 21.05 5.14 7.07
N GLY A 67 21.99 4.82 7.96
CA GLY A 67 22.82 3.62 7.87
C GLY A 67 22.04 2.33 8.13
N VAL A 68 21.10 2.33 9.08
CA VAL A 68 20.34 1.13 9.48
C VAL A 68 19.40 0.68 8.36
N ILE A 69 18.82 1.63 7.62
CA ILE A 69 17.94 1.33 6.48
C ILE A 69 18.75 0.73 5.32
N ILE A 70 19.98 1.21 5.09
CA ILE A 70 20.86 0.70 4.04
C ILE A 70 21.36 -0.71 4.38
N GLU A 71 21.81 -0.95 5.61
CA GLU A 71 22.21 -2.30 6.07
C GLU A 71 21.07 -3.30 5.96
N ARG A 72 19.82 -2.88 6.23
CA ARG A 72 18.63 -3.74 6.13
C ARG A 72 18.27 -4.06 4.68
N LEU A 73 18.47 -3.12 3.76
CA LEU A 73 18.31 -3.35 2.31
C LEU A 73 19.42 -4.25 1.76
N GLU A 74 20.67 -4.07 2.21
CA GLU A 74 21.80 -4.94 1.84
C GLU A 74 21.63 -6.36 2.38
N ALA A 75 21.12 -6.52 3.61
CA ALA A 75 20.79 -7.84 4.17
C ALA A 75 19.67 -8.55 3.38
N MET A 76 18.69 -7.79 2.86
CA MET A 76 17.63 -8.36 2.02
C MET A 76 18.15 -8.79 0.64
N ASP A 77 19.09 -8.05 0.06
CA ASP A 77 19.73 -8.39 -1.21
C ASP A 77 20.64 -9.63 -1.08
N MET A 78 21.37 -9.77 0.05
CA MET A 78 22.14 -10.98 0.35
C MET A 78 21.27 -12.23 0.54
N ALA A 79 20.11 -12.09 1.20
CA ALA A 79 19.17 -13.20 1.36
C ALA A 79 18.56 -13.65 0.02
N LEU A 80 18.43 -12.75 -0.95
CA LEU A 80 17.93 -13.06 -2.29
C LEU A 80 19.01 -13.74 -3.17
N THR A 81 20.28 -13.39 -3.00
CA THR A 81 21.38 -14.07 -3.71
C THR A 81 21.67 -15.46 -3.16
N GLU A 82 21.55 -15.69 -1.85
CA GLU A 82 21.74 -17.03 -1.22
C GLU A 82 20.67 -18.05 -1.67
N ILE A 83 19.46 -17.59 -1.98
CA ILE A 83 18.38 -18.43 -2.53
C ILE A 83 18.68 -18.84 -3.99
N THR A 84 19.53 -18.09 -4.70
CA THR A 84 19.85 -18.32 -6.11
C THR A 84 20.99 -19.34 -6.29
N GLU A 85 21.89 -19.51 -5.32
CA GLU A 85 23.01 -20.47 -5.40
C GLU A 85 22.66 -21.90 -4.92
N SER A 86 21.55 -22.10 -4.22
CA SER A 86 21.18 -23.40 -3.63
C SER A 86 20.42 -24.36 -4.56
N GLN A 87 20.22 -24.03 -5.84
CA GLN A 87 19.54 -24.91 -6.81
C GLN A 87 20.46 -25.30 -7.98
N SER A 88 21.38 -26.24 -7.72
CA SER A 88 21.91 -27.13 -8.77
C SER A 88 21.06 -28.41 -8.83
N PRO A 89 20.82 -29.00 -10.01
CA PRO A 89 19.74 -29.96 -10.21
C PRO A 89 20.17 -31.39 -9.85
N SER A 90 19.53 -32.02 -8.86
CA SER A 90 19.57 -33.48 -8.67
C SER A 90 18.25 -34.13 -9.09
N GLU A 91 18.36 -34.93 -10.14
CA GLU A 91 17.60 -36.14 -10.49
C GLU A 91 16.11 -36.26 -10.07
N THR A 92 15.26 -36.27 -11.10
CA THR A 92 13.85 -36.69 -11.09
C THR A 92 13.67 -38.18 -10.81
N PRO A 93 12.64 -38.59 -10.04
CA PRO A 93 11.94 -39.84 -10.28
C PRO A 93 10.57 -39.58 -10.94
N LYS A 94 10.31 -40.40 -11.96
CA LYS A 94 9.03 -40.56 -12.65
C LYS A 94 7.93 -40.97 -11.66
N THR A 95 6.73 -40.41 -11.83
CA THR A 95 5.51 -40.99 -11.23
C THR A 95 4.40 -41.02 -12.27
N GLU A 96 3.89 -42.23 -12.46
CA GLU A 96 2.74 -42.61 -13.26
C GLU A 96 1.48 -41.84 -12.87
N ILE A 97 0.76 -41.37 -13.87
CA ILE A 97 -0.61 -40.91 -13.76
C ILE A 97 -1.49 -42.17 -13.80
N LYS A 98 -2.15 -42.50 -12.70
CA LYS A 98 -3.25 -43.48 -12.70
C LYS A 98 -4.54 -42.78 -13.15
N GLU A 99 -5.06 -43.27 -14.27
CA GLU A 99 -6.45 -43.09 -14.71
C GLU A 99 -7.38 -43.73 -13.68
N GLU A 100 -8.09 -42.93 -12.91
CA GLU A 100 -9.17 -43.42 -12.04
C GLU A 100 -10.23 -42.32 -11.86
N VAL A 101 -10.75 -41.75 -12.96
CA VAL A 101 -11.92 -40.82 -12.94
C VAL A 101 -12.86 -41.02 -14.14
N LEU A 102 -12.69 -42.06 -14.98
CA LEU A 102 -13.49 -42.21 -16.20
C LEU A 102 -14.34 -43.49 -16.30
N GLU A 103 -14.56 -44.22 -15.20
CA GLU A 103 -15.38 -45.46 -15.20
C GLU A 103 -16.65 -45.43 -14.33
N GLU A 104 -17.01 -44.32 -13.69
CA GLU A 104 -18.23 -44.24 -12.84
C GLU A 104 -19.51 -43.77 -13.57
N ILE A 105 -19.50 -43.57 -14.89
CA ILE A 105 -20.67 -43.04 -15.62
C ILE A 105 -21.44 -44.11 -16.44
N ASN A 106 -20.93 -45.34 -16.61
CA ASN A 106 -21.55 -46.34 -17.49
C ASN A 106 -22.07 -47.62 -16.80
N LYS A 107 -22.54 -47.53 -15.54
CA LYS A 107 -23.17 -48.67 -14.85
C LYS A 107 -24.40 -48.25 -14.04
N ALA A 108 -25.44 -47.80 -14.74
CA ALA A 108 -26.79 -47.72 -14.19
C ALA A 108 -27.87 -47.71 -15.31
N GLU A 109 -27.71 -48.58 -16.30
CA GLU A 109 -28.80 -48.96 -17.22
C GLU A 109 -28.81 -50.48 -17.31
N GLU A 110 -29.53 -51.14 -16.39
CA GLU A 110 -30.32 -52.35 -16.63
C GLU A 110 -30.91 -52.86 -15.29
N GLU A 111 -32.06 -53.52 -15.40
CA GLU A 111 -32.88 -54.10 -14.32
C GLU A 111 -33.86 -53.16 -13.59
N VAL A 112 -34.80 -52.58 -14.34
CA VAL A 112 -36.16 -52.39 -13.81
C VAL A 112 -36.94 -53.69 -14.01
N VAL A 113 -36.80 -54.59 -13.03
CA VAL A 113 -37.68 -55.73 -12.85
C VAL A 113 -39.11 -55.22 -12.70
N SER A 114 -39.94 -55.50 -13.69
CA SER A 114 -41.36 -55.21 -13.67
C SER A 114 -42.04 -56.03 -12.58
N PRO A 115 -42.69 -55.42 -11.55
CA PRO A 115 -43.55 -56.18 -10.68
C PRO A 115 -44.82 -56.52 -11.47
N LYS A 116 -45.02 -57.82 -11.69
CA LYS A 116 -46.24 -58.41 -12.25
C LYS A 116 -47.38 -58.20 -11.24
N VAL A 117 -48.01 -57.03 -11.29
CA VAL A 117 -49.21 -56.72 -10.51
C VAL A 117 -50.39 -57.41 -11.19
N SER A 118 -50.93 -58.42 -10.50
CA SER A 118 -52.19 -59.06 -10.82
C SER A 118 -53.32 -58.03 -10.92
N PRO A 119 -54.15 -58.04 -11.98
CA PRO A 119 -55.33 -57.20 -12.01
C PRO A 119 -56.36 -57.75 -11.02
N PHE A 120 -56.51 -57.09 -9.88
CA PHE A 120 -57.69 -57.24 -9.05
C PHE A 120 -58.92 -56.80 -9.87
N PRO A 121 -60.03 -57.55 -9.85
CA PRO A 121 -61.23 -57.14 -10.56
C PRO A 121 -61.80 -55.89 -9.88
N LEU A 122 -61.65 -54.73 -10.53
CA LEU A 122 -62.46 -53.56 -10.21
C LEU A 122 -63.91 -53.89 -10.55
N ALA A 123 -64.68 -54.23 -9.52
CA ALA A 123 -66.13 -54.18 -9.58
C ALA A 123 -66.54 -52.79 -10.11
N GLU A 124 -67.34 -52.78 -11.18
CA GLU A 124 -67.88 -51.55 -11.76
C GLU A 124 -68.59 -50.74 -10.67
N PRO A 125 -68.14 -49.50 -10.39
CA PRO A 125 -68.89 -48.64 -9.51
C PRO A 125 -70.14 -48.19 -10.25
N THR A 126 -71.28 -48.69 -9.77
CA THR A 126 -72.61 -48.18 -10.09
C THR A 126 -72.61 -46.65 -10.12
N ARG A 127 -73.31 -46.09 -11.12
CA ARG A 127 -73.31 -44.69 -11.59
C ARG A 127 -73.45 -43.58 -10.52
N ARG A 128 -73.74 -43.92 -9.25
CA ARG A 128 -73.80 -43.00 -8.10
C ARG A 128 -72.48 -42.78 -7.36
N ARG A 129 -71.43 -43.60 -7.54
CA ARG A 129 -70.17 -43.48 -6.77
C ARG A 129 -69.07 -42.61 -7.40
N LYS A 130 -69.17 -42.24 -8.68
CA LYS A 130 -68.18 -41.36 -9.36
C LYS A 130 -68.12 -39.94 -8.79
N GLY A 131 -69.23 -39.43 -8.25
CA GLY A 131 -69.27 -38.10 -7.62
C GLY A 131 -68.44 -38.02 -6.34
N ILE A 132 -68.48 -39.07 -5.51
CA ILE A 132 -67.79 -39.08 -4.20
C ILE A 132 -66.27 -39.15 -4.39
N VAL A 133 -65.80 -39.94 -5.36
CA VAL A 133 -64.36 -40.06 -5.64
C VAL A 133 -63.76 -38.74 -6.14
N ASN A 134 -64.46 -38.02 -7.02
CA ASN A 134 -64.03 -36.68 -7.46
C ASN A 134 -63.98 -35.66 -6.31
N ILE A 135 -64.93 -35.72 -5.38
CA ILE A 135 -64.95 -34.85 -4.19
C ILE A 135 -63.73 -35.13 -3.32
N VAL A 136 -63.38 -36.40 -3.08
CA VAL A 136 -62.20 -36.79 -2.30
C VAL A 136 -60.90 -36.29 -2.95
N TYR A 137 -60.75 -36.43 -4.28
CA TYR A 137 -59.58 -35.89 -4.98
C TYR A 137 -59.49 -34.35 -4.89
N TRP A 138 -60.63 -33.65 -4.91
CA TRP A 138 -60.68 -32.20 -4.70
C TRP A 138 -60.21 -31.80 -3.30
N PHE A 139 -60.63 -32.52 -2.26
CA PHE A 139 -60.17 -32.26 -0.89
C PHE A 139 -58.68 -32.57 -0.70
N ILE A 140 -58.16 -33.63 -1.31
CA ILE A 140 -56.72 -33.94 -1.30
C ILE A 140 -55.93 -32.84 -2.02
N GLY A 141 -56.41 -32.37 -3.18
CA GLY A 141 -55.79 -31.26 -3.91
C GLY A 141 -55.75 -29.96 -3.11
N LEU A 142 -56.87 -29.60 -2.46
CA LEU A 142 -56.95 -28.41 -1.59
C LEU A 142 -56.05 -28.54 -0.34
N ALA A 143 -55.95 -29.73 0.26
CA ALA A 143 -55.06 -29.98 1.39
C ALA A 143 -53.58 -29.83 1.01
N LEU A 144 -53.19 -30.28 -0.18
CA LEU A 144 -51.80 -30.14 -0.67
C LEU A 144 -51.45 -28.69 -1.00
N ILE A 145 -52.36 -27.94 -1.65
CA ILE A 145 -52.13 -26.52 -1.98
C ILE A 145 -52.04 -25.67 -0.71
N SER A 146 -52.92 -25.91 0.27
CA SER A 146 -52.86 -25.23 1.57
C SER A 146 -51.62 -25.60 2.38
N GLY A 147 -51.20 -26.87 2.34
CA GLY A 147 -49.95 -27.34 2.96
C GLY A 147 -48.71 -26.66 2.38
N LEU A 148 -48.61 -26.57 1.05
CA LEU A 148 -47.51 -25.88 0.36
C LEU A 148 -47.51 -24.37 0.65
N GLY A 149 -48.68 -23.73 0.69
CA GLY A 149 -48.82 -22.33 1.07
C GLY A 149 -48.36 -22.05 2.50
N CYS A 150 -48.72 -22.93 3.45
CA CYS A 150 -48.31 -22.82 4.85
C CYS A 150 -46.79 -23.00 5.02
N LEU A 151 -46.18 -23.95 4.30
CA LEU A 151 -44.72 -24.15 4.29
C LEU A 151 -43.99 -22.95 3.69
N ALA A 152 -44.47 -22.40 2.58
CA ALA A 152 -43.89 -21.21 1.96
C ALA A 152 -43.99 -19.98 2.86
N TRP A 153 -45.13 -19.79 3.54
CA TRP A 153 -45.33 -18.72 4.51
C TRP A 153 -44.41 -18.87 5.73
N ARG A 154 -44.31 -20.08 6.29
CA ARG A 154 -43.41 -20.38 7.42
C ARG A 154 -41.95 -20.13 7.06
N ARG A 155 -41.53 -20.50 5.85
CA ARG A 155 -40.16 -20.25 5.35
C ARG A 155 -39.88 -18.76 5.19
N ARG A 156 -40.84 -17.97 4.67
CA ARG A 156 -40.68 -16.51 4.57
C ARG A 156 -40.57 -15.86 5.95
N ARG A 157 -41.41 -16.26 6.91
CA ARG A 157 -41.40 -15.73 8.28
C ARG A 157 -40.08 -15.98 9.02
N LEU A 158 -39.53 -17.20 8.90
CA LEU A 158 -38.22 -17.52 9.48
C LEU A 158 -37.09 -16.68 8.87
N ASN A 159 -37.14 -16.42 7.56
CA ASN A 159 -36.14 -15.60 6.88
C ASN A 159 -36.26 -14.12 7.28
N THR A 160 -37.48 -13.58 7.45
CA THR A 160 -37.66 -12.21 7.97
C THR A 160 -37.17 -12.07 9.40
N ASP A 161 -37.46 -13.05 10.27
CA ASP A 161 -37.02 -13.01 11.67
C ASP A 161 -35.49 -13.09 11.78
N GLN A 162 -34.84 -13.90 10.95
CA GLN A 162 -33.38 -13.96 10.87
C GLN A 162 -32.77 -12.64 10.37
N ARG A 163 -33.39 -11.98 9.38
CA ARG A 163 -32.96 -10.66 8.90
C ARG A 163 -33.11 -9.58 9.96
N LEU A 164 -34.21 -9.59 10.72
CA LEU A 164 -34.43 -8.64 11.81
C LEU A 164 -33.37 -8.78 12.90
N LYS A 165 -33.10 -10.01 13.35
CA LYS A 165 -32.03 -10.27 14.33
C LYS A 165 -30.65 -9.83 13.84
N LYS A 166 -30.37 -10.02 12.55
CA LYS A 166 -29.11 -9.57 11.94
C LYS A 166 -29.01 -8.04 11.95
N LEU A 167 -30.09 -7.35 11.59
CA LEU A 167 -30.14 -5.88 11.61
C LEU A 167 -29.99 -5.33 13.03
N GLU A 168 -30.64 -5.93 14.03
CA GLU A 168 -30.48 -5.55 15.43
C GLU A 168 -29.04 -5.67 15.90
N LEU A 169 -28.36 -6.76 15.53
CA LEU A 169 -26.95 -6.99 15.86
C LEU A 169 -26.04 -5.97 15.17
N GLU A 170 -26.25 -5.70 13.88
CA GLU A 170 -25.51 -4.66 13.15
C GLU A 170 -25.71 -3.27 13.77
N LEU A 171 -26.92 -2.96 14.23
CA LEU A 171 -27.23 -1.68 14.89
C LEU A 171 -26.54 -1.59 16.26
N GLN A 172 -26.52 -2.68 17.02
CA GLN A 172 -25.81 -2.75 18.29
C GLN A 172 -24.29 -2.60 18.11
N GLU A 173 -23.71 -3.22 17.10
CA GLU A 173 -22.28 -3.10 16.79
C GLU A 173 -21.93 -1.67 16.35
N LYS A 174 -22.75 -1.05 15.49
CA LYS A 174 -22.57 0.35 15.09
C LYS A 174 -22.64 1.30 16.28
N ASN A 175 -23.57 1.10 17.21
CA ASN A 175 -23.66 1.92 18.42
C ASN A 175 -22.41 1.79 19.30
N LYS A 176 -21.88 0.56 19.48
CA LYS A 176 -20.62 0.34 20.21
C LYS A 176 -19.44 1.06 19.55
N ARG A 177 -19.33 1.01 18.22
CA ARG A 177 -18.29 1.74 17.47
C ARG A 177 -18.43 3.26 17.65
N LEU A 178 -19.66 3.77 17.62
CA LEU A 178 -19.94 5.19 17.83
C LEU A 178 -19.59 5.66 19.24
N GLU A 179 -19.84 4.84 20.26
CA GLU A 179 -19.41 5.11 21.64
C GLU A 179 -17.88 5.13 21.76
N GLN A 180 -17.19 4.16 21.17
CA GLN A 180 -15.72 4.14 21.12
C GLN A 180 -15.17 5.39 20.43
N GLU A 181 -15.72 5.78 19.29
CA GLU A 181 -15.31 6.99 18.57
C GLU A 181 -15.51 8.25 19.42
N LYS A 182 -16.65 8.36 20.12
CA LYS A 182 -16.89 9.47 21.07
C LYS A 182 -15.87 9.50 22.20
N THR A 183 -15.47 8.34 22.74
CA THR A 183 -14.44 8.29 23.79
C THR A 183 -13.06 8.71 23.26
N ILE A 184 -12.69 8.28 22.06
CA ILE A 184 -11.43 8.66 21.41
C ILE A 184 -11.42 10.17 21.14
N ARG A 185 -12.48 10.73 20.55
CA ARG A 185 -12.59 12.18 20.29
C ARG A 185 -12.43 13.00 21.58
N LYS A 186 -13.07 12.59 22.68
CA LYS A 186 -12.90 13.25 23.99
C LYS A 186 -11.48 13.13 24.54
N ALA A 187 -10.81 12.01 24.32
CA ALA A 187 -9.42 11.84 24.74
C ALA A 187 -8.46 12.73 23.93
N VAL A 188 -8.67 12.80 22.61
CA VAL A 188 -7.90 13.68 21.71
C VAL A 188 -8.09 15.14 22.07
N GLU A 189 -9.32 15.59 22.31
CA GLU A 189 -9.61 16.98 22.72
C GLU A 189 -8.97 17.35 24.06
N LYS A 190 -8.95 16.43 25.02
CA LYS A 190 -8.22 16.64 26.29
C LYS A 190 -6.71 16.73 26.08
N ALA A 191 -6.16 15.86 25.22
CA ALA A 191 -4.72 15.86 24.92
C ALA A 191 -4.30 17.13 24.18
N SER A 192 -5.13 17.65 23.25
CA SER A 192 -4.85 18.90 22.56
C SER A 192 -4.88 20.10 23.51
N LEU A 193 -5.87 20.18 24.40
CA LEU A 193 -5.95 21.21 25.43
C LEU A 193 -4.75 21.18 26.39
N GLN A 194 -4.23 19.98 26.70
CA GLN A 194 -3.03 19.86 27.52
C GLN A 194 -1.78 20.36 26.78
N LYS A 195 -1.60 20.00 25.51
CA LYS A 195 -0.49 20.49 24.68
C LYS A 195 -0.52 22.01 24.51
N GLU A 196 -1.70 22.61 24.38
CA GLU A 196 -1.85 24.06 24.29
C GLU A 196 -1.37 24.76 25.56
N LYS A 197 -1.71 24.22 26.75
CA LYS A 197 -1.19 24.73 28.03
C LYS A 197 0.31 24.57 28.16
N GLU A 198 0.87 23.44 27.73
CA GLU A 198 2.33 23.24 27.72
C GLU A 198 3.01 24.25 26.79
N TYR A 199 2.42 24.54 25.63
CA TYR A 199 2.92 25.55 24.70
C TYR A 199 2.87 26.96 25.29
N GLU A 200 1.79 27.34 25.97
CA GLU A 200 1.70 28.61 26.68
C GLU A 200 2.75 28.74 27.79
N GLN A 201 2.99 27.67 28.55
CA GLN A 201 4.02 27.64 29.58
C GLN A 201 5.43 27.80 28.97
N LEU A 202 5.71 27.08 27.88
CA LEU A 202 6.96 27.21 27.14
C LEU A 202 7.14 28.63 26.61
N ARG A 203 6.10 29.23 26.03
CA ARG A 203 6.13 30.61 25.55
C ARG A 203 6.43 31.59 26.68
N ASN A 204 5.77 31.45 27.83
CA ASN A 204 6.02 32.30 28.99
C ASN A 204 7.44 32.13 29.54
N SER A 205 7.95 30.88 29.56
CA SER A 205 9.33 30.61 29.96
C SER A 205 10.34 31.24 29.00
N PHE A 206 10.06 31.19 27.70
CA PHE A 206 10.89 31.78 26.66
C PHE A 206 10.92 33.30 26.79
N GLU A 207 9.75 33.95 26.92
CA GLU A 207 9.67 35.40 27.13
C GLU A 207 10.37 35.83 28.44
N SER A 208 10.24 35.04 29.51
CA SER A 208 10.97 35.28 30.76
C SER A 208 12.48 35.21 30.56
N THR A 209 13.00 34.17 29.89
CA THR A 209 14.44 34.05 29.59
C THR A 209 14.93 35.16 28.66
N LYS A 210 14.14 35.56 27.66
CA LYS A 210 14.42 36.69 26.77
C LYS A 210 14.56 37.98 27.58
N ALA A 211 13.66 38.24 28.52
CA ALA A 211 13.72 39.39 29.42
C ALA A 211 15.00 39.39 30.29
N THR A 212 15.38 38.24 30.85
CA THR A 212 16.63 38.11 31.64
C THR A 212 17.89 38.33 30.80
N LEU A 213 17.90 37.86 29.54
CA LEU A 213 19.02 38.07 28.62
C LEU A 213 19.17 39.54 28.21
N ILE A 214 18.06 40.24 28.03
CA ILE A 214 18.02 41.69 27.81
C ILE A 214 18.54 42.44 29.04
N GLU A 215 18.10 42.07 30.25
CA GLU A 215 18.57 42.70 31.50
C GLU A 215 20.08 42.53 31.69
N LYS A 216 20.61 41.36 31.34
CA LYS A 216 22.06 41.07 31.36
C LYS A 216 22.85 41.74 30.22
N GLY A 217 22.18 42.47 29.32
CA GLY A 217 22.81 43.17 28.21
C GLY A 217 23.39 42.26 27.12
N LEU A 218 23.02 40.96 27.12
CA LEU A 218 23.49 39.97 26.14
C LEU A 218 22.74 40.08 24.80
N ILE A 219 21.54 40.66 24.82
CA ILE A 219 20.70 40.91 23.64
C ILE A 219 20.24 42.37 23.70
N ARG A 220 20.35 43.11 22.58
CA ARG A 220 19.83 44.48 22.49
C ARG A 220 18.30 44.44 22.62
N ARG A 221 17.72 45.33 23.45
CA ARG A 221 16.27 45.56 23.51
C ARG A 221 15.77 45.81 22.08
N GLU A 222 14.84 44.98 21.60
CA GLU A 222 14.14 45.29 20.36
C GLU A 222 13.41 46.62 20.53
N LEU A 223 13.66 47.54 19.58
CA LEU A 223 13.10 48.88 19.55
C LEU A 223 11.56 48.85 19.36
N SER A 224 10.94 49.96 19.72
CA SER A 224 9.49 50.25 19.72
C SER A 224 8.74 49.71 18.47
N PRO A 225 7.46 49.30 18.61
CA PRO A 225 6.61 48.87 17.49
C PRO A 225 6.52 49.86 16.32
N GLU A 226 6.83 51.14 16.55
CA GLU A 226 6.73 52.21 15.54
C GLU A 226 7.84 52.19 14.46
N GLU A 227 8.90 51.39 14.63
CA GLU A 227 9.89 51.16 13.56
C GLU A 227 9.60 49.91 12.71
N LYS A 228 8.53 49.15 13.01
CA LYS A 228 8.17 47.90 12.29
C LYS A 228 7.46 48.11 10.95
N GLU A 229 7.15 49.35 10.56
CA GLU A 229 6.49 49.64 9.28
C GLU A 229 7.45 49.92 8.12
N LYS A 230 8.76 49.90 8.35
CA LYS A 230 9.69 49.67 7.24
C LYS A 230 9.88 48.17 7.15
N PRO A 231 9.22 47.46 6.21
CA PRO A 231 9.59 46.09 5.95
C PRO A 231 11.10 46.10 5.75
N TRP A 232 11.80 45.29 6.53
CA TRP A 232 13.17 44.95 6.27
C TRP A 232 13.14 44.19 4.95
N ILE A 233 13.06 44.92 3.83
CA ILE A 233 13.35 44.39 2.51
C ILE A 233 14.84 44.09 2.62
N PRO A 234 15.24 42.82 2.72
CA PRO A 234 16.65 42.51 2.56
C PRO A 234 17.03 43.14 1.23
N GLU A 235 18.06 44.00 1.19
CA GLU A 235 18.67 44.41 -0.07
C GLU A 235 18.69 43.17 -0.94
N GLU A 236 17.94 43.18 -2.05
CA GLU A 236 17.73 42.01 -2.91
C GLU A 236 19.09 41.36 -3.09
N SER A 237 19.31 40.25 -2.38
CA SER A 237 20.58 39.56 -2.45
C SER A 237 20.61 39.06 -3.88
N LYS A 238 21.32 39.77 -4.77
CA LYS A 238 21.28 39.56 -6.23
C LYS A 238 21.17 38.08 -6.47
N GLU A 239 19.98 37.64 -6.86
CA GLU A 239 19.70 36.22 -6.98
C GLU A 239 20.64 35.70 -8.05
N ARG A 240 21.74 35.06 -7.63
CA ARG A 240 22.81 34.65 -8.54
C ARG A 240 22.40 33.44 -9.39
N ARG A 241 21.20 32.89 -9.14
CA ARG A 241 20.72 31.64 -9.71
C ARG A 241 19.71 31.97 -10.79
N PHE A 242 19.96 31.46 -11.99
CA PHE A 242 19.06 31.61 -13.13
C PHE A 242 17.87 30.64 -13.07
N SER A 243 18.03 29.50 -12.39
CA SER A 243 16.98 28.49 -12.23
C SER A 243 16.50 28.36 -10.78
N PRO A 244 15.18 28.43 -10.50
CA PRO A 244 14.63 28.10 -9.18
C PRO A 244 14.92 26.63 -8.84
N ARG A 245 15.11 26.34 -7.55
CA ARG A 245 15.33 24.98 -7.05
C ARG A 245 14.12 24.52 -6.25
N VAL A 246 13.68 23.30 -6.52
CA VAL A 246 12.64 22.64 -5.74
C VAL A 246 13.31 21.88 -4.59
N PRO A 247 13.02 22.23 -3.33
CA PRO A 247 13.47 21.43 -2.20
C PRO A 247 12.73 20.09 -2.21
N LEU A 248 13.49 19.00 -2.10
CA LEU A 248 12.97 17.65 -2.06
C LEU A 248 12.95 17.16 -0.61
N THR A 249 11.88 16.48 -0.26
CA THR A 249 11.69 15.86 1.04
C THR A 249 11.79 14.34 0.91
N ARG A 250 12.04 13.65 2.02
CA ARG A 250 12.11 12.17 2.05
C ARG A 250 10.72 11.52 2.16
N ASP A 251 9.70 12.21 1.68
CA ASP A 251 8.32 11.72 1.61
C ASP A 251 8.04 11.13 0.23
N PHE A 252 7.10 10.19 0.14
CA PHE A 252 6.80 9.51 -1.12
C PHE A 252 6.38 10.43 -2.28
N ILE A 253 5.95 11.67 -2.00
CA ILE A 253 5.40 12.60 -2.99
C ILE A 253 6.47 13.51 -3.61
N ARG A 254 7.57 13.77 -2.90
CA ARG A 254 8.65 14.68 -3.34
C ARG A 254 10.04 14.04 -3.23
N THR A 255 10.12 12.71 -3.17
CA THR A 255 11.39 11.99 -3.14
C THR A 255 11.88 11.68 -4.55
N ILE A 256 13.11 12.12 -4.85
CA ILE A 256 13.86 11.65 -6.01
C ILE A 256 15.05 10.83 -5.53
N ILE A 257 15.11 9.56 -5.97
CA ILE A 257 16.27 8.70 -5.76
C ILE A 257 17.17 8.80 -7.00
N ALA A 258 18.42 9.17 -6.80
CA ALA A 258 19.43 9.19 -7.83
C ALA A 258 20.25 7.90 -7.76
N ARG A 259 20.31 7.17 -8.87
CA ARG A 259 21.32 6.14 -9.10
C ARG A 259 22.49 6.78 -9.83
N ILE A 260 23.66 6.75 -9.21
CA ILE A 260 24.86 7.46 -9.65
C ILE A 260 25.89 6.42 -10.09
N GLU A 261 26.36 6.55 -11.31
CA GLU A 261 27.44 5.74 -11.88
C GLU A 261 28.63 6.67 -12.17
N SER A 262 29.79 6.31 -11.65
CA SER A 262 31.04 7.04 -11.86
C SER A 262 32.10 6.07 -12.41
N PRO A 263 33.01 6.53 -13.28
CA PRO A 263 34.11 5.71 -13.76
C PRO A 263 35.08 5.27 -12.66
N ASN A 264 35.14 6.01 -11.55
CA ASN A 264 36.03 5.73 -10.42
C ASN A 264 35.40 4.79 -9.38
N ILE A 265 34.11 4.48 -9.50
CA ILE A 265 33.37 3.68 -8.53
C ILE A 265 32.78 2.46 -9.25
N ALA A 266 33.27 1.27 -8.89
CA ALA A 266 32.89 0.02 -9.54
C ALA A 266 31.39 -0.33 -9.40
N GLN A 267 30.72 0.19 -8.36
CA GLN A 267 29.31 -0.07 -8.08
C GLN A 267 28.49 1.21 -8.16
N SER A 268 27.32 1.13 -8.78
CA SER A 268 26.37 2.24 -8.83
C SER A 268 25.87 2.57 -7.42
N ILE A 269 25.89 3.84 -7.05
CA ILE A 269 25.45 4.33 -5.74
C ILE A 269 23.99 4.75 -5.83
N LYS A 270 23.18 4.40 -4.83
CA LYS A 270 21.85 4.96 -4.65
C LYS A 270 21.92 6.07 -3.62
N SER A 271 21.35 7.23 -3.92
CA SER A 271 21.40 8.42 -3.07
C SER A 271 20.09 9.18 -3.11
N PHE A 272 19.78 9.85 -2.01
CA PHE A 272 18.67 10.79 -1.95
C PHE A 272 19.08 12.14 -2.52
N THR A 273 18.19 12.71 -3.31
CA THR A 273 18.32 14.07 -3.83
C THR A 273 17.69 15.04 -2.84
N ARG A 274 18.41 16.10 -2.49
CA ARG A 274 17.97 17.13 -1.54
C ARG A 274 17.26 18.30 -2.22
N ASP A 275 17.78 18.70 -3.38
CA ASP A 275 17.17 19.73 -4.21
C ASP A 275 17.45 19.43 -5.68
N ILE A 276 16.56 19.91 -6.55
CA ILE A 276 16.68 19.76 -8.00
C ILE A 276 16.28 21.08 -8.69
N SER A 277 16.94 21.40 -9.80
CA SER A 277 16.53 22.41 -10.77
C SER A 277 16.63 21.85 -12.20
N SER A 278 16.30 22.69 -13.18
CA SER A 278 16.47 22.40 -14.61
C SER A 278 17.94 22.20 -15.02
N GLU A 279 18.88 22.69 -14.21
CA GLU A 279 20.31 22.74 -14.53
C GLU A 279 21.16 21.83 -13.64
N GLY A 280 20.62 21.34 -12.53
CA GLY A 280 21.43 20.58 -11.60
C GLY A 280 20.64 20.02 -10.43
N LEU A 281 21.33 19.27 -9.58
CA LEU A 281 20.76 18.76 -8.34
C LEU A 281 21.81 18.70 -7.23
N CYS A 282 21.33 18.44 -6.02
CA CYS A 282 22.15 18.20 -4.85
C CYS A 282 21.83 16.82 -4.30
N PHE A 283 22.84 15.98 -4.09
CA PHE A 283 22.67 14.66 -3.47
C PHE A 283 23.66 14.44 -2.33
N GLU A 284 23.36 13.46 -1.48
CA GLU A 284 24.20 13.12 -0.32
C GLU A 284 24.68 11.67 -0.35
N THR A 285 25.94 11.45 -0.03
CA THR A 285 26.53 10.10 -0.03
C THR A 285 27.65 9.99 1.00
N THR A 286 27.97 8.77 1.41
CA THR A 286 29.19 8.45 2.18
C THR A 286 30.39 8.22 1.27
N LYS A 287 30.17 8.05 -0.03
CA LYS A 287 31.23 7.81 -1.02
C LYS A 287 31.91 9.12 -1.41
N GLU A 288 33.13 8.98 -1.90
CA GLU A 288 33.95 10.09 -2.33
C GLU A 288 33.97 10.18 -3.86
N PHE A 289 33.63 11.36 -4.37
CA PHE A 289 33.74 11.72 -5.77
C PHE A 289 34.80 12.81 -5.92
N GLY A 290 35.49 12.79 -7.06
CA GLY A 290 36.42 13.85 -7.45
C GLY A 290 35.70 15.16 -7.72
N GLU A 291 36.42 16.28 -7.58
CA GLU A 291 35.95 17.57 -8.06
C GLU A 291 35.96 17.59 -9.59
N LYS A 292 34.87 18.08 -10.21
CA LYS A 292 34.65 18.08 -11.67
C LYS A 292 34.62 16.69 -12.30
N GLU A 293 34.35 15.67 -11.51
CA GLU A 293 34.17 14.32 -12.03
C GLU A 293 32.86 14.24 -12.81
N SER A 294 32.92 13.67 -14.02
CA SER A 294 31.73 13.36 -14.81
C SER A 294 31.09 12.08 -14.30
N ILE A 295 29.79 12.15 -14.07
CA ILE A 295 28.96 11.09 -13.52
C ILE A 295 27.72 10.90 -14.37
N ASN A 296 27.22 9.67 -14.43
CA ASN A 296 25.94 9.34 -15.03
C ASN A 296 24.90 9.23 -13.93
N LEU A 297 23.82 9.99 -14.05
CA LEU A 297 22.72 10.02 -13.12
C LEU A 297 21.50 9.36 -13.76
N ARG A 298 20.81 8.55 -12.98
CA ARG A 298 19.47 8.09 -13.31
C ARG A 298 18.52 8.45 -12.18
N LEU A 299 17.59 9.34 -12.46
CA LEU A 299 16.64 9.88 -11.50
C LEU A 299 15.36 9.05 -11.51
N PHE A 300 14.88 8.69 -10.32
CA PHE A 300 13.62 7.98 -10.11
C PHE A 300 12.69 8.85 -9.28
N PHE A 301 11.58 9.25 -9.88
CA PHE A 301 10.57 10.11 -9.27
C PHE A 301 9.50 9.22 -8.62
N TYR A 302 9.53 9.12 -7.30
CA TYR A 302 8.53 8.33 -6.58
C TYR A 302 7.24 9.14 -6.42
N GLY A 303 6.10 8.49 -6.59
CA GLY A 303 4.78 9.12 -6.41
C GLY A 303 4.27 9.92 -7.63
N ASP A 304 5.05 10.03 -8.70
CA ASP A 304 4.67 10.73 -9.93
C ASP A 304 4.75 9.80 -11.16
N PRO A 305 3.96 10.06 -12.22
CA PRO A 305 3.98 9.28 -13.46
C PRO A 305 5.23 9.54 -14.32
N VAL A 306 6.20 10.32 -13.82
CA VAL A 306 7.41 10.70 -14.55
C VAL A 306 8.32 9.48 -14.69
N PRO A 307 8.74 9.11 -15.91
CA PRO A 307 9.66 8.00 -16.12
C PRO A 307 11.04 8.28 -15.52
N SER A 308 11.90 7.26 -15.47
CA SER A 308 13.28 7.45 -15.03
C SER A 308 14.05 8.31 -16.02
N ILE A 309 14.59 9.45 -15.59
CA ILE A 309 15.37 10.35 -16.44
C ILE A 309 16.86 10.00 -16.36
N LYS A 310 17.55 9.97 -17.49
CA LYS A 310 19.01 9.73 -17.54
C LYS A 310 19.73 11.04 -17.88
N ILE A 311 20.75 11.38 -17.11
CA ILE A 311 21.45 12.66 -17.22
C ILE A 311 22.95 12.42 -17.11
N GLN A 312 23.73 13.04 -17.99
CA GLN A 312 25.16 13.17 -17.79
C GLN A 312 25.42 14.48 -17.03
N ALA A 313 26.21 14.41 -15.96
CA ALA A 313 26.45 15.55 -15.09
C ALA A 313 27.91 15.58 -14.62
N HIS A 314 28.34 16.70 -14.06
CA HIS A 314 29.62 16.80 -13.38
C HIS A 314 29.48 17.46 -12.01
N THR A 315 30.41 17.14 -11.11
CA THR A 315 30.46 17.73 -9.77
C THR A 315 30.96 19.18 -9.81
N VAL A 316 30.15 20.11 -9.29
CA VAL A 316 30.48 21.55 -9.23
C VAL A 316 31.07 21.93 -7.89
N TRP A 317 30.53 21.37 -6.81
CA TRP A 317 31.03 21.60 -5.46
C TRP A 317 30.79 20.39 -4.57
N LYS A 318 31.64 20.28 -3.54
CA LYS A 318 31.57 19.28 -2.48
C LYS A 318 31.54 19.96 -1.12
N LYS A 319 30.73 19.46 -0.20
CA LYS A 319 30.72 19.87 1.20
C LYS A 319 30.61 18.64 2.10
N ALA A 320 31.60 18.42 2.96
CA ALA A 320 31.56 17.36 3.96
C ALA A 320 30.90 17.86 5.26
N VAL A 321 29.98 17.08 5.82
CA VAL A 321 29.38 17.31 7.15
C VAL A 321 29.37 15.98 7.90
N GLY A 322 30.38 15.75 8.75
CA GLY A 322 30.58 14.48 9.43
C GLY A 322 30.88 13.35 8.42
N PRO A 323 30.19 12.19 8.49
CA PRO A 323 30.42 11.08 7.57
C PRO A 323 29.71 11.24 6.21
N ILE A 324 28.95 12.33 6.03
CA ILE A 324 28.13 12.56 4.84
C ILE A 324 28.76 13.65 3.99
N ASN A 325 28.93 13.34 2.70
CA ASN A 325 29.35 14.28 1.67
C ASN A 325 28.14 14.76 0.87
N TYR A 326 28.01 16.07 0.72
CA TYR A 326 27.04 16.71 -0.15
C TYR A 326 27.72 17.14 -1.44
N TYR A 327 27.11 16.79 -2.57
CA TYR A 327 27.60 17.16 -3.89
C TYR A 327 26.53 17.95 -4.62
N GLY A 328 26.91 19.14 -5.09
CA GLY A 328 26.14 19.85 -6.10
C GLY A 328 26.65 19.49 -7.47
N VAL A 329 25.75 19.07 -8.34
CA VAL A 329 26.08 18.66 -9.71
C VAL A 329 25.35 19.52 -10.72
N TYR A 330 25.98 19.73 -11.87
CA TYR A 330 25.42 20.43 -13.02
C TYR A 330 25.19 19.44 -14.15
N PHE A 331 24.08 19.59 -14.85
CA PHE A 331 23.70 18.73 -15.97
C PHE A 331 24.45 19.15 -17.22
N ASP A 332 25.33 18.29 -17.72
CA ASP A 332 26.07 18.52 -18.96
C ASP A 332 25.16 18.35 -20.18
N SER A 333 24.37 17.29 -20.17
CA SER A 333 23.43 16.98 -21.23
C SER A 333 22.23 16.23 -20.68
N ILE A 334 21.05 16.70 -21.10
CA ILE A 334 19.75 16.07 -20.86
C ILE A 334 19.00 16.06 -22.19
N ASP A 335 18.32 14.96 -22.48
CA ASP A 335 17.46 14.89 -23.67
C ASP A 335 16.34 15.94 -23.56
N GLU A 336 16.02 16.64 -24.65
CA GLU A 336 15.00 17.72 -24.63
C GLU A 336 13.63 17.21 -24.13
N LYS A 337 13.28 15.97 -24.44
CA LYS A 337 12.07 15.34 -23.93
C LYS A 337 12.11 15.20 -22.41
N ASP A 338 13.20 14.66 -21.87
CA ASP A 338 13.40 14.46 -20.44
C ASP A 338 13.49 15.81 -19.70
N LYS A 339 14.06 16.82 -20.35
CA LYS A 339 14.12 18.20 -19.83
C LYS A 339 12.73 18.81 -19.68
N LEU A 340 11.84 18.60 -20.65
CA LEU A 340 10.44 19.03 -20.55
C LEU A 340 9.72 18.32 -19.41
N GLU A 341 9.90 17.00 -19.28
CA GLU A 341 9.29 16.23 -18.19
C GLU A 341 9.80 16.67 -16.81
N LEU A 342 11.11 16.94 -16.68
CA LEU A 342 11.70 17.49 -15.46
C LEU A 342 11.14 18.87 -15.12
N ASN A 343 10.98 19.75 -16.11
CA ASN A 343 10.40 21.07 -15.90
C ASN A 343 8.94 20.98 -15.46
N SER A 344 8.12 20.15 -16.10
CA SER A 344 6.73 19.92 -15.69
C SER A 344 6.64 19.35 -14.27
N TYR A 345 7.55 18.42 -13.91
CA TYR A 345 7.65 17.94 -12.54
C TYR A 345 7.91 19.10 -11.56
N MET A 346 8.91 19.94 -11.84
CA MET A 346 9.25 21.05 -10.94
C MET A 346 8.11 22.05 -10.79
N GLU A 347 7.47 22.44 -11.90
CA GLU A 347 6.32 23.33 -11.88
C GLU A 347 5.20 22.78 -10.99
N SER A 348 4.91 21.47 -11.06
CA SER A 348 3.87 20.82 -10.24
C SER A 348 4.14 20.82 -8.73
N LYS A 349 5.39 21.06 -8.30
CA LYS A 349 5.79 21.02 -6.88
C LYS A 349 6.10 22.40 -6.29
N ILE A 350 6.17 23.43 -7.14
CA ILE A 350 6.37 24.83 -6.75
C ILE A 350 5.03 25.46 -6.29
N GLU A 351 3.90 24.99 -6.83
CA GLU A 351 2.56 25.23 -6.27
C GLU A 351 2.33 24.45 -4.97
#